data_AF-A0A806GMG9-F1
#
_entry.id   AF-A0A806GMG9-F1
#
_cell.length_a   1.000
_cell.length_b   1.000
_cell.length_c   1.000
_cell.angle_alpha   90.00
_cell.angle_beta   90.00
_cell.angle_gamma   90.00
#
_symmetry.space_group_name_H-M   'P 1'
#
loop_
_entity.id
_entity.type
_entity.pdbx_description
1 polymer ?
#
loop_
_entity_poly.entity_id
_entity_poly.type
_entity_poly.pdbx_seq_one_letter_code
_entity_poly.pdbx_strand_id
1 'polypeptide(L)'
;MALVLGLVACVALIVIVSVVVWAVMDRTGLDVEAATSFECGVASFMSGQCEFSVRFFSLVLVFLLMDLEVAYFILLPALILTTSLISMVGVYLALIMYAVGIYYEWYSGSLGWVY
;
A
#
# COMPACT_ATOMS: atom_id res chain seq x y z
N MET A 1 -25.60 -8.54 -33.74
CA MET A 1 -24.51 -8.72 -34.73
C MET A 1 -23.33 -7.78 -34.47
N ALA A 2 -23.52 -6.46 -34.34
CA ALA A 2 -22.43 -5.51 -34.05
C ALA A 2 -21.66 -5.80 -32.73
N LEU A 3 -22.35 -6.16 -31.65
CA LEU A 3 -21.72 -6.54 -30.38
C LEU A 3 -20.86 -7.81 -30.49
N VAL A 4 -21.31 -8.80 -31.27
CA VAL A 4 -20.58 -10.05 -31.48
C VAL A 4 -19.33 -9.80 -32.33
N LEU A 5 -19.42 -8.95 -33.35
CA LEU A 5 -18.27 -8.54 -34.17
C LEU A 5 -17.24 -7.76 -33.34
N GLY A 6 -17.68 -6.89 -32.43
CA GLY A 6 -16.80 -6.16 -31.51
C GLY A 6 -16.05 -7.10 -30.57
N LEU A 7 -16.73 -8.09 -29.99
CA LEU A 7 -16.08 -9.10 -29.12
C LEU A 7 -15.02 -9.91 -29.87
N VAL A 8 -15.32 -10.35 -31.10
CA VAL A 8 -14.36 -11.11 -31.93
C VAL A 8 -13.12 -10.26 -32.27
N ALA A 9 -13.31 -8.98 -32.57
CA ALA A 9 -12.20 -8.06 -32.84
C ALA A 9 -11.29 -7.85 -31.61
N CYS A 10 -11.88 -7.71 -30.41
CA CYS A 10 -11.12 -7.59 -29.17
C CYS A 10 -10.29 -8.85 -28.88
N VAL A 11 -10.88 -10.03 -29.04
CA VAL A 11 -10.16 -11.30 -28.83
C VAL A 11 -9.02 -11.46 -29.84
N ALA A 12 -9.26 -11.15 -31.12
CA ALA A 12 -8.22 -11.20 -32.15
C ALA A 12 -7.05 -10.26 -31.82
N LEU A 13 -7.35 -9.05 -31.34
CA LEU A 13 -6.33 -8.06 -30.98
C LEU A 13 -5.48 -8.54 -29.79
N ILE A 14 -6.11 -9.13 -28.76
CA ILE A 14 -5.39 -9.70 -27.61
C ILE A 14 -4.44 -10.82 -28.07
N VAL A 15 -4.90 -11.71 -28.95
CA VAL A 15 -4.08 -12.80 -29.48
C VAL A 15 -2.88 -12.25 -30.26
N ILE A 16 -3.10 -11.28 -31.16
CA ILE A 16 -2.03 -10.65 -31.94
C ILE A 16 -0.99 -10.03 -31.02
N VAL A 17 -1.41 -9.25 -30.02
CA VAL A 17 -0.49 -8.62 -29.06
C VAL A 17 0.31 -9.69 -28.29
N SER A 18 -0.34 -10.77 -27.83
CA SER A 18 0.35 -11.83 -27.09
C SER A 18 1.43 -12.54 -27.92
N VAL A 19 1.18 -12.77 -29.21
CA VAL A 19 2.15 -13.39 -30.12
C VAL A 19 3.33 -12.46 -30.39
N VAL A 20 3.07 -11.15 -30.56
CA VAL A 20 4.14 -10.15 -30.74
C VAL A 20 5.01 -10.07 -29.49
N VAL A 21 4.40 -10.03 -28.30
CA VAL A 21 5.15 -10.02 -27.03
C VAL A 21 6.02 -11.26 -26.90
N TRP A 22 5.47 -12.45 -27.18
CA TRP A 22 6.23 -13.69 -27.12
C TRP A 22 7.39 -13.73 -28.13
N ALA A 23 7.16 -13.25 -29.36
CA ALA A 23 8.19 -13.19 -30.40
C ALA A 23 9.32 -12.20 -30.09
N VAL A 24 9.03 -11.15 -29.31
CA VAL A 24 10.03 -10.16 -28.87
C VAL A 24 10.78 -10.61 -27.62
N MET A 25 10.15 -11.41 -26.76
CA MET A 25 10.71 -11.79 -25.46
C MET A 25 11.86 -12.80 -25.52
N ASP A 26 11.93 -13.65 -26.54
CA ASP A 26 12.94 -14.70 -26.56
C ASP A 26 14.18 -14.23 -27.31
N ARG A 27 15.15 -13.60 -26.61
CA ARG A 27 16.61 -13.54 -26.95
C ARG A 27 17.55 -13.04 -25.84
N THR A 28 17.14 -12.98 -24.58
CA THR A 28 18.10 -12.82 -23.49
C THR A 28 18.37 -14.19 -22.90
N GLY A 29 19.53 -14.76 -23.21
CA GLY A 29 20.02 -15.93 -22.47
C GLY A 29 19.87 -15.65 -20.99
N LEU A 30 19.29 -16.60 -20.25
CA LEU A 30 19.14 -16.49 -18.81
C LEU A 30 20.55 -16.48 -18.20
N ASP A 31 21.14 -15.29 -18.07
CA ASP A 31 22.38 -15.10 -17.35
C ASP A 31 22.08 -15.42 -15.89
N VAL A 32 22.55 -16.58 -15.43
CA VAL A 32 22.29 -17.10 -14.09
C VAL A 32 22.75 -16.10 -13.03
N GLU A 33 23.82 -15.34 -13.29
CA GLU A 33 24.30 -14.26 -12.41
C GLU A 33 23.32 -13.09 -12.33
N ALA A 34 22.60 -12.76 -13.41
CA ALA A 34 21.53 -11.76 -13.40
C ALA A 34 20.29 -12.25 -12.64
N ALA A 35 20.10 -13.57 -12.53
CA ALA A 35 19.01 -14.19 -11.80
C ALA A 35 19.30 -14.34 -10.28
N THR A 36 20.52 -14.05 -9.83
CA THR A 36 20.91 -14.11 -8.41
C THR A 36 20.92 -12.73 -7.74
N SER A 37 20.66 -12.68 -6.43
CA SER A 37 20.73 -11.44 -5.65
C SER A 37 22.16 -10.89 -5.63
N PHE A 38 22.31 -9.59 -5.89
CA PHE A 38 23.61 -8.93 -5.85
C PHE A 38 24.10 -8.79 -4.41
N GLU A 39 25.11 -9.58 -4.03
CA GLU A 39 25.77 -9.53 -2.71
C GLU A 39 27.24 -9.10 -2.80
N CYS A 40 27.56 -8.14 -3.66
CA CYS A 40 28.94 -7.61 -3.80
C CYS A 40 29.99 -8.71 -4.07
N GLY A 41 29.63 -9.77 -4.81
CA GLY A 41 30.52 -10.88 -5.17
C GLY A 41 30.57 -12.04 -4.16
N VAL A 42 29.73 -12.00 -3.11
CA VAL A 42 29.58 -13.09 -2.13
C VAL A 42 28.42 -13.99 -2.54
N ALA A 43 28.52 -15.31 -2.33
CA ALA A 43 27.41 -16.23 -2.57
C ALA A 43 26.32 -15.99 -1.53
N SER A 44 25.05 -15.94 -1.94
CA SER A 44 23.91 -15.70 -1.04
C SER A 44 23.85 -16.76 0.07
N PHE A 45 24.23 -16.37 1.28
CA PHE A 45 24.40 -17.30 2.40
C PHE A 45 23.13 -17.58 3.20
N MET A 46 22.00 -16.94 2.87
CA MET A 46 20.82 -16.97 3.73
C MET A 46 19.54 -17.10 2.90
N SER A 47 18.67 -18.05 3.27
CA SER A 47 17.26 -18.00 2.88
C SER A 47 16.69 -16.66 3.35
N GLY A 48 16.03 -15.91 2.46
CA GLY A 48 15.53 -14.53 2.65
C GLY A 48 14.45 -14.32 3.72
N GLN A 49 14.53 -15.03 4.83
CA GLN A 49 13.75 -14.78 6.03
C GLN A 49 14.51 -13.75 6.88
N CYS A 50 14.36 -12.48 6.52
CA CYS A 50 14.83 -11.39 7.35
C CYS A 50 13.88 -11.23 8.54
N GLU A 51 14.44 -11.09 9.74
CA GLU A 51 13.68 -10.70 10.92
C GLU A 51 13.13 -9.29 10.72
N PHE A 52 11.81 -9.16 10.72
CA PHE A 52 11.15 -7.89 10.56
C PHE A 52 11.23 -7.08 11.86
N SER A 53 11.66 -5.83 11.78
CA SER A 53 11.74 -5.00 12.98
C SER A 53 10.35 -4.56 13.44
N VAL A 54 10.07 -4.73 14.74
CA VAL A 54 8.79 -4.34 15.36
C VAL A 54 8.49 -2.85 15.18
N ARG A 55 9.53 -2.02 14.99
CA ARG A 55 9.37 -0.57 14.75
C ARG A 55 8.66 -0.28 13.43
N PHE A 56 8.95 -1.03 12.37
CA PHE A 56 8.22 -0.88 11.10
C PHE A 56 6.76 -1.29 11.23
N PHE A 57 6.46 -2.29 12.06
CA PHE A 57 5.08 -2.69 12.35
C PHE A 57 4.29 -1.55 13.00
N SER A 58 4.85 -0.92 14.04
CA SER A 58 4.21 0.21 14.71
C SER A 58 3.95 1.39 13.76
N LEU A 59 4.88 1.67 12.84
CA LEU A 59 4.70 2.74 11.85
C LEU A 59 3.55 2.45 10.88
N VAL A 60 3.45 1.21 10.38
CA VAL A 60 2.34 0.80 9.50
C VAL A 60 1.00 0.86 10.24
N LEU A 61 0.97 0.47 11.51
CA LEU A 61 -0.24 0.52 12.34
C LEU A 61 -0.73 1.97 12.54
N VAL A 62 0.18 2.87 12.92
CA VAL A 62 -0.13 4.30 13.09
C VAL A 62 -0.57 4.92 11.76
N PHE A 63 0.09 4.58 10.65
CA PHE A 63 -0.31 5.04 9.32
C PHE A 63 -1.74 4.58 8.96
N LEU A 64 -2.06 3.31 9.17
CA LEU A 64 -3.39 2.76 8.86
C LEU A 64 -4.50 3.40 9.70
N LEU A 65 -4.24 3.62 10.99
CA LEU A 65 -5.18 4.32 11.88
C LEU A 65 -5.36 5.78 11.45
N MET A 66 -4.28 6.47 11.08
CA MET A 66 -4.35 7.86 10.62
C MET A 66 -5.13 8.00 9.30
N ASP A 67 -4.97 7.04 8.38
CA ASP A 67 -5.65 7.06 7.08
C ASP A 67 -7.18 6.88 7.22
N LEU A 68 -7.60 6.05 8.18
CA LEU A 68 -9.02 5.89 8.55
C LEU A 68 -9.61 7.20 9.10
N GLU A 69 -8.87 7.88 9.96
CA GLU A 69 -9.32 9.13 10.60
C GLU A 69 -9.39 10.28 9.58
N VAL A 70 -8.47 10.36 8.62
CA VAL A 70 -8.54 11.36 7.53
C VAL A 70 -9.80 11.18 6.69
N ALA A 71 -10.20 9.94 6.41
CA ALA A 71 -11.47 9.67 5.72
C ALA A 71 -12.67 10.16 6.55
N TYR A 72 -12.65 9.98 7.87
CA TYR A 72 -13.66 10.52 8.77
C TYR A 72 -13.71 12.06 8.75
N PHE A 73 -12.56 12.73 8.78
CA PHE A 73 -12.46 14.19 8.70
C PHE A 73 -13.04 14.76 7.39
N ILE A 74 -12.87 14.07 6.26
CA ILE A 74 -13.43 14.49 4.97
C ILE A 74 -14.97 14.46 4.98
N LEU A 75 -15.57 13.51 5.70
CA LEU A 75 -17.03 13.36 5.81
C LEU A 75 -17.65 14.31 6.86
N LEU A 76 -16.84 14.81 7.79
CA LEU A 76 -17.25 15.61 8.94
C LEU A 76 -18.01 16.91 8.58
N PRO A 77 -17.59 17.72 7.58
CA PRO A 77 -18.33 18.91 7.16
C PRO A 77 -19.76 18.62 6.69
N ALA A 78 -19.98 17.50 6.01
CA ALA A 78 -21.31 17.09 5.55
C ALA A 78 -22.21 16.68 6.73
N LEU A 79 -21.62 16.11 7.79
CA LEU A 79 -22.32 15.68 8.99
C LEU A 79 -22.72 16.86 9.88
N ILE A 80 -21.91 17.93 9.96
CA ILE A 80 -22.17 19.09 10.84
C ILE A 80 -23.54 19.74 10.56
N LEU A 81 -23.99 19.80 9.30
CA LEU A 81 -25.26 20.45 8.95
C LEU A 81 -26.50 19.69 9.43
N THR A 82 -26.37 18.41 9.77
CA THR A 82 -27.50 17.51 10.06
C THR A 82 -27.42 16.87 11.45
N THR A 83 -26.35 17.11 12.19
CA THR A 83 -26.08 16.44 13.47
C THR A 83 -26.61 17.23 14.67
N SER A 84 -27.09 16.48 15.66
CA SER A 84 -27.49 17.03 16.96
C SER A 84 -26.29 17.49 17.79
N LEU A 85 -26.52 18.34 18.81
CA LEU A 85 -25.48 18.77 19.75
C LEU A 85 -24.79 17.59 20.45
N ILE A 86 -25.52 16.51 20.75
CA ILE A 86 -24.98 15.31 21.40
C ILE A 86 -23.98 14.60 20.47
N SER A 87 -24.31 14.48 19.18
CA SER A 87 -23.38 13.91 18.19
C SER A 87 -22.14 14.78 17.98
N MET A 88 -22.24 16.11 18.06
CA MET A 88 -21.07 16.99 17.97
C MET A 88 -20.10 16.75 19.14
N VAL A 89 -20.60 16.55 20.36
CA VAL A 89 -19.75 16.19 21.51
C VAL A 89 -18.99 14.88 21.27
N GLY A 90 -19.65 13.89 20.66
CA GLY A 90 -19.01 12.63 20.28
C GLY A 90 -17.85 12.83 19.29
N VAL A 91 -18.03 13.70 18.29
CA VAL A 91 -16.97 14.06 17.34
C VAL A 91 -15.79 14.71 18.06
N TYR A 92 -16.03 15.70 18.93
CA TYR A 92 -14.96 16.35 19.69
C TYR A 92 -14.20 15.38 20.60
N LEU A 93 -14.90 14.42 21.22
CA LEU A 93 -14.28 13.44 22.09
C LEU A 93 -13.38 12.46 21.30
N ALA A 94 -13.80 12.06 20.09
CA ALA A 94 -12.99 11.26 19.17
C ALA A 94 -11.70 12.00 18.77
N LEU A 95 -11.80 13.30 18.45
CA LEU A 95 -10.64 14.13 18.12
C LEU A 95 -9.62 14.22 19.26
N ILE A 96 -10.09 14.36 20.50
CA ILE A 96 -9.23 14.42 21.69
C ILE A 96 -8.54 13.06 21.89
N MET A 97 -9.27 11.95 21.79
CA MET A 97 -8.69 10.60 21.91
C MET A 97 -7.61 10.36 20.88
N TYR A 98 -7.84 10.77 19.63
CA TYR A 98 -6.84 10.69 18.56
C TYR A 98 -5.57 11.51 18.88
N ALA A 99 -5.74 12.77 19.32
CA ALA A 99 -4.60 13.62 19.67
C ALA A 99 -3.77 13.04 20.84
N VAL A 100 -4.45 12.46 21.84
CA VAL A 100 -3.78 11.78 22.96
C VAL A 100 -3.04 10.52 22.50
N GLY A 101 -3.62 9.74 21.58
CA GLY A 101 -2.99 8.55 21.02
C GLY A 101 -1.69 8.87 20.28
N ILE A 102 -1.70 9.89 19.43
CA ILE A 102 -0.48 10.34 18.73
C ILE A 102 0.57 10.87 19.71
N TYR A 103 0.15 11.63 20.72
CA TYR A 103 1.06 12.13 21.74
C TYR A 103 1.74 10.98 22.51
N TYR A 104 0.99 9.94 22.86
CA TYR A 104 1.52 8.75 23.53
C TYR A 104 2.56 8.02 22.67
N GLU A 105 2.25 7.77 21.39
CA GLU A 105 3.16 7.12 20.45
C GLU A 105 4.44 7.94 20.24
N TRP A 106 4.34 9.26 20.17
CA TRP A 106 5.51 10.14 20.09
C TRP A 106 6.35 10.06 21.37
N TYR A 107 5.71 10.20 22.54
CA TYR A 107 6.42 10.13 23.82
C TYR A 107 7.13 8.78 24.04
N SER A 108 6.53 7.68 23.56
CA SER A 108 7.14 6.34 23.62
C SER A 108 8.42 6.19 22.78
N GLY A 109 8.69 7.13 21.88
CA GLY A 109 9.84 7.10 20.97
C GLY A 109 9.69 6.10 19.82
N SER A 110 8.52 5.47 19.64
CA SER A 110 8.30 4.49 18.56
C SER A 110 8.40 5.11 17.15
N LEU A 111 8.19 6.42 17.04
CA LEU A 111 8.27 7.18 15.78
C LEU A 111 9.68 7.71 15.46
N GLY A 112 10.61 7.63 16.42
CA GLY A 112 11.97 8.14 16.25
C GLY A 112 12.86 7.15 15.50
N TRP A 113 13.48 7.60 14.41
CA TRP A 113 14.60 6.88 13.80
C TRP A 113 15.89 7.25 14.53
N VAL A 114 16.50 6.28 15.19
CA VAL A 114 17.92 6.36 15.57
C VAL A 114 18.71 5.94 14.34
N TYR A 115 19.60 6.81 13.88
CA TYR A 115 20.55 6.56 12.81
C TYR A 115 21.46 5.36 13.13
#